data_AF-A0A1G0LRC5-F1
#
_entry.id   AF-A0A1G0LRC5-F1
#
_cell.length_a   1.000
_cell.length_b   1.000
_cell.length_c   1.000
_cell.angle_alpha   90.00
_cell.angle_beta   90.00
_cell.angle_gamma   90.00
#
_symmetry.space_group_name_H-M   'P 1'
#
loop_
_entity.id
_entity.type
_entity.pdbx_description
1 polymer ?
#
loop_
_entity_poly.entity_id
_entity_poly.type
_entity_poly.pdbx_seq_one_letter_code
_entity_poly.pdbx_strand_id
1 'polypeptide(L)' 'MPRLTANGGQESMCGWLKDKFGFSWQIVPSAIPRLMGQQDPAKAKRVWEKLMTMRKIDIAALEAAAR' A
#
# COMPACT_ATOMS: atom_id res chain seq x y z
N MET A 1 -3.42 13.21 -4.24
CA MET A 1 -3.31 12.68 -2.86
C MET A 1 -4.73 12.44 -2.33
N PRO A 2 -4.97 11.42 -1.49
CA PRO A 2 -6.32 11.14 -0.98
C PRO A 2 -6.86 12.29 -0.15
N ARG A 3 -8.18 12.58 -0.23
CA ARG A 3 -8.83 13.65 0.56
C ARG A 3 -8.66 13.50 2.06
N LEU A 4 -8.33 12.31 2.53
CA LEU A 4 -8.11 11.99 3.94
C LEU A 4 -6.86 12.69 4.53
N THR A 5 -5.88 13.07 3.70
CA THR A 5 -4.73 13.86 4.14
C THR A 5 -4.91 15.36 3.92
N ALA A 6 -5.94 15.77 3.17
CA ALA A 6 -6.29 17.17 3.01
C ALA A 6 -6.89 17.71 4.32
N ASN A 7 -6.33 18.81 4.84
CA ASN A 7 -6.69 19.47 6.11
C ASN A 7 -6.06 18.89 7.39
N GLY A 8 -4.80 18.45 7.32
CA GLY A 8 -4.00 18.12 8.52
C GLY A 8 -3.85 16.62 8.81
N GLY A 9 -4.16 15.75 7.86
CA GLY A 9 -3.85 14.33 7.96
C GLY A 9 -2.38 14.04 7.63
N GLN A 10 -1.85 12.94 8.19
CA GLN A 10 -0.45 12.53 8.03
C GLN A 10 -0.36 11.23 7.24
N GLU A 11 0.48 11.19 6.21
CA GLU A 11 0.79 9.93 5.52
C GLU A 11 1.73 9.08 6.37
N SER A 12 1.53 7.76 6.34
CA SER A 12 2.36 6.76 6.98
C SER A 12 2.77 5.70 5.94
N MET A 13 3.53 4.71 6.39
CA MET A 13 4.05 3.65 5.52
C MET A 13 2.93 2.67 5.11
N CYS A 14 3.12 1.95 4.01
CA CYS A 14 2.24 0.87 3.55
C CYS A 14 0.78 1.31 3.29
N GLY A 15 0.59 2.52 2.78
CA GLY A 15 -0.74 3.09 2.49
C GLY A 15 -1.52 3.49 3.74
N TRP A 16 -0.90 3.48 4.91
CA TRP A 16 -1.49 4.03 6.12
C TRP A 16 -1.49 5.54 6.06
N LEU A 17 -2.50 6.15 6.66
CA LEU A 17 -2.60 7.58 6.88
C LEU A 17 -3.45 7.84 8.11
N LYS A 18 -3.21 8.98 8.74
CA LYS A 18 -4.01 9.48 9.85
C LYS A 18 -4.82 10.66 9.37
N ASP A 19 -6.12 10.69 9.64
CA ASP A 19 -6.93 11.86 9.35
C ASP A 19 -6.73 12.96 10.41
N LYS A 20 -7.38 14.11 10.20
CA LYS A 20 -7.30 15.26 11.11
C LYS A 20 -7.88 15.03 12.52
N PHE A 21 -8.65 13.96 12.70
CA PHE A 21 -9.25 13.59 13.99
C PHE A 21 -8.43 12.51 14.72
N GLY A 22 -7.34 12.03 14.11
CA GLY A 22 -6.48 11.01 14.68
C GLY A 22 -6.89 9.58 14.32
N PHE A 23 -7.86 9.35 13.44
CA PHE A 23 -8.18 8.00 12.99
C PHE A 23 -7.16 7.49 11.97
N SER A 24 -6.76 6.24 12.15
CA SER A 24 -5.84 5.55 11.24
C SER A 24 -6.63 4.85 10.15
N TRP A 25 -6.35 5.21 8.91
CA TRP A 25 -6.90 4.63 7.70
C TRP A 25 -5.80 3.92 6.94
N GLN A 26 -6.13 2.80 6.30
CA GLN A 26 -5.23 2.16 5.35
C GLN A 26 -5.91 2.10 3.98
N ILE A 27 -5.28 2.68 2.97
CA ILE A 27 -5.71 2.52 1.59
C ILE A 27 -5.07 1.23 1.07
N VAL A 28 -5.87 0.19 0.89
CA VAL A 28 -5.43 -1.10 0.37
C VAL A 28 -6.01 -1.29 -1.04
N PRO A 29 -5.20 -1.16 -2.11
CA PRO A 29 -5.65 -1.50 -3.45
C PRO A 29 -6.02 -2.97 -3.57
N SER A 30 -7.07 -3.27 -4.34
CA SER A 30 -7.51 -4.64 -4.64
C SER A 30 -6.43 -5.51 -5.32
N ALA A 31 -5.43 -4.86 -5.94
CA ALA A 31 -4.26 -5.53 -6.49
C ALA A 31 -3.40 -6.24 -5.41
N ILE A 32 -3.32 -5.72 -4.19
CA ILE A 32 -2.48 -6.31 -3.12
C ILE A 32 -2.88 -7.75 -2.78
N PRO A 33 -4.14 -8.03 -2.39
CA PRO A 33 -4.55 -9.40 -2.09
C PRO A 33 -4.47 -10.31 -3.32
N ARG A 34 -4.68 -9.78 -4.54
CA ARG A 34 -4.51 -10.55 -5.79
C ARG A 34 -3.04 -10.95 -6.01
N LEU A 35 -2.10 -10.04 -5.80
CA LEU A 35 -0.67 -10.29 -6.01
C LEU A 35 -0.07 -11.15 -4.89
N MET A 36 -0.52 -10.98 -3.64
CA MET A 36 -0.07 -11.82 -2.52
C MET A 36 -0.73 -13.20 -2.50
N GLY A 37 -1.93 -13.35 -3.07
CA GLY A 37 -2.65 -14.62 -3.17
C GLY A 37 -2.25 -15.51 -4.35
N GLN A 38 -1.20 -15.14 -5.10
CA GLN A 38 -0.67 -16.02 -6.15
C GLN A 38 -0.01 -17.27 -5.53
N GLN A 39 -0.06 -18.39 -6.24
CA GLN A 39 0.53 -19.66 -5.79
C GLN A 39 2.07 -19.63 -5.66
N ASP A 40 2.73 -18.54 -6.07
CA ASP A 40 4.18 -18.36 -6.00
C ASP A 40 4.56 -17.52 -4.76
N PRO A 41 5.11 -18.15 -3.71
CA PRO A 41 5.50 -17.46 -2.49
C PRO A 41 6.67 -16.48 -2.71
N ALA A 42 7.52 -16.70 -3.73
CA ALA A 42 8.64 -15.81 -4.03
C ALA A 42 8.16 -14.51 -4.66
N LYS A 43 7.11 -14.56 -5.50
CA LYS A 43 6.43 -13.36 -6.00
C LYS A 43 5.73 -12.61 -4.88
N ALA A 44 4.99 -13.31 -4.02
CA ALA A 44 4.33 -12.69 -2.87
C ALA A 44 5.35 -11.97 -1.96
N LYS A 45 6.51 -12.60 -1.70
CA LYS A 45 7.60 -11.98 -0.92
C LYS A 45 8.14 -10.71 -1.57
N ARG A 46 8.43 -10.71 -2.88
CA ARG A 46 8.91 -9.53 -3.61
C ARG A 46 7.92 -8.37 -3.57
N VAL A 47 6.64 -8.67 -3.75
CA VAL A 47 5.54 -7.70 -3.64
C VAL A 47 5.47 -7.12 -2.23
N TRP A 48 5.59 -7.97 -1.21
CA TRP A 48 5.56 -7.56 0.20
C TRP A 48 6.76 -6.67 0.58
N GLU A 49 7.97 -7.05 0.18
CA GLU A 49 9.18 -6.25 0.37
C GLU A 49 9.06 -4.88 -0.27
N LYS A 50 8.47 -4.80 -1.47
CA LYS A 50 8.25 -3.51 -2.14
C LYS A 50 7.17 -2.68 -1.45
N LEU A 51 6.08 -3.30 -1.03
CA LEU A 51 5.00 -2.63 -0.29
C LEU A 51 5.52 -1.95 0.99
N MET A 52 6.43 -2.61 1.73
CA MET A 52 7.02 -2.07 2.97
C MET A 52 7.85 -0.80 2.77
N THR A 53 8.36 -0.58 1.56
CA THR A 53 9.16 0.62 1.23
C THR A 53 8.32 1.81 0.77
N MET A 54 7.04 1.61 0.52
CA MET A 54 6.15 2.63 -0.04
C MET A 54 5.36 3.36 1.04
N ARG A 55 5.34 4.70 1.00
CA ARG A 55 4.35 5.50 1.73
C ARG A 55 3.00 5.45 1.02
N LYS A 56 3.00 5.89 -0.24
CA LYS A 56 1.86 5.74 -1.15
C LYS A 56 2.05 4.49 -1.99
N ILE A 57 1.04 3.65 -2.03
CA ILE A 57 1.08 2.39 -2.76
C ILE A 57 0.97 2.67 -4.26
N ASP A 58 1.96 2.19 -5.01
CA ASP A 58 2.00 2.21 -6.47
C ASP A 58 1.72 0.81 -7.01
N ILE A 59 0.56 0.65 -7.66
CA ILE A 59 0.10 -0.63 -8.19
C ILE A 59 1.03 -1.12 -9.31
N ALA A 60 1.49 -0.23 -10.19
CA ALA A 60 2.34 -0.60 -11.32
C ALA A 60 3.70 -1.12 -10.82
N ALA A 61 4.25 -0.50 -9.78
CA ALA A 61 5.49 -0.95 -9.14
C ALA A 61 5.31 -2.32 -8.44
N LEU A 62 4.16 -2.58 -7.82
CA LEU A 62 3.86 -3.89 -7.22
C LEU A 62 3.67 -4.98 -8.28
N GLU A 63 2.98 -4.68 -9.38
CA GLU A 63 2.85 -5.62 -10.51
C GLU A 63 4.21 -5.92 -11.16
N ALA A 64 5.08 -4.92 -11.29
CA ALA A 64 6.44 -5.13 -11.78
C ALA A 64 7.27 -6.02 -10.84
N ALA A 65 7.09 -5.88 -9.51
CA ALA A 65 7.74 -6.75 -8.54
C ALA A 65 7.23 -8.20 -8.55
N ALA A 66 5.98 -8.41 -9.00
CA ALA A 66 5.34 -9.71 -9.15
C ALA A 66 5.65 -10.43 -10.47
N ARG A 67 6.27 -9.75 -11.45
CA ARG A 67 6.75 -10.37 -12.69
C ARG A 67 7.99 -11.20 -12.39
#